data_AF-A0A2K3LHQ8-F1
#
_entry.id   AF-A0A2K3LHQ8-F1
#
_cell.length_a   1.000
_cell.length_b   1.000
_cell.length_c   1.000
_cell.angle_alpha   90.00
_cell.angle_beta   90.00
_cell.angle_gamma   90.00
#
_symmetry.space_group_name_H-M   'P 1'
#
loop_
_entity.id
_entity.type
_entity.pdbx_description
1 polymer ?
#
loop_
_entity_poly.entity_id
_entity_poly.type
_entity_poly.pdbx_seq_one_letter_code
_entity_poly.pdbx_strand_id
1 'polypeptide(L)'
;MDDTPQLQSNSEQPLTLHTLSSIRSLLINPSTPKPTLSSILQTLTRSSQLTHHTLNLLTDLAIHHPSFSQLALDSLLTATESPTRLAVDSLASISELSFPDSFELDDGRFVSLCFGPSIPGRIWMLKNAGYLFKVRPALLFTVLLGFTKDPYPYVRAASLEGLVGLSERGDFNDVSMVKGCYQRALQLLTDMEDCVRISAVRVVRSSLSLTHFSGFNL
;
A
#
# COMPACT_ATOMS: atom_id res chain seq x y z
N MET A 1 8.50 56.74 -8.47
CA MET A 1 9.04 55.68 -9.34
C MET A 1 9.65 54.67 -8.42
N ASP A 2 8.87 53.66 -8.08
CA ASP A 2 9.28 52.53 -7.25
C ASP A 2 8.81 51.29 -8.01
N ASP A 3 9.64 50.84 -8.95
CA ASP A 3 9.40 49.67 -9.79
C ASP A 3 10.10 48.49 -9.13
N THR A 4 9.48 47.94 -8.10
CA THR A 4 9.88 46.65 -7.55
C THR A 4 9.34 45.54 -8.48
N PRO A 5 10.17 44.70 -9.09
CA PRO A 5 9.69 43.64 -9.95
C PRO A 5 8.94 42.60 -9.10
N GLN A 6 7.64 42.46 -9.35
CA GLN A 6 6.83 41.39 -8.79
C GLN A 6 7.38 40.04 -9.25
N LEU A 7 7.85 39.24 -8.30
CA LEU A 7 8.14 37.81 -8.48
C LEU A 7 6.85 37.13 -8.99
N GLN A 8 6.83 36.80 -10.27
CA GLN A 8 5.81 35.94 -10.86
C GLN A 8 5.89 34.58 -10.18
N SER A 9 4.89 34.27 -9.36
CA SER A 9 4.62 32.92 -8.90
C SER A 9 4.32 32.07 -10.14
N ASN A 10 5.30 31.32 -10.62
CA ASN A 10 5.09 30.29 -11.64
C ASN A 10 4.04 29.31 -11.12
N SER A 11 2.81 29.45 -11.59
CA SER A 11 1.82 28.39 -11.47
C SER A 11 2.33 27.21 -12.28
N GLU A 12 2.85 26.20 -11.58
CA GLU A 12 3.31 24.96 -12.21
C GLU A 12 2.12 24.27 -12.89
N GLN A 13 2.01 24.47 -14.20
CA GLN A 13 1.02 23.78 -15.01
C GLN A 13 1.25 22.27 -14.96
N PRO A 14 0.18 21.46 -14.92
CA PRO A 14 0.29 20.01 -14.94
C PRO A 14 1.01 19.53 -16.21
N LEU A 15 1.83 18.47 -16.07
CA LEU A 15 2.57 17.89 -17.19
C LEU A 15 1.60 17.37 -18.26
N THR A 16 1.84 17.74 -19.53
CA THR A 16 1.04 17.24 -20.65
C THR A 16 1.30 15.76 -20.92
N LEU A 17 0.33 15.04 -21.50
CA LEU A 17 0.51 13.64 -21.92
C LEU A 17 1.68 13.46 -22.90
N HIS A 18 1.90 14.43 -23.79
CA HIS A 18 3.04 14.40 -24.71
C HIS A 18 4.38 14.45 -23.95
N THR A 19 4.48 15.31 -22.94
CA THR A 19 5.66 15.40 -22.07
C THR A 19 5.87 14.09 -21.31
N LEU A 20 4.81 13.52 -20.74
CA LEU A 20 4.88 12.25 -20.00
C LEU A 20 5.35 11.08 -20.90
N SER A 21 4.85 11.00 -22.14
CA SER A 21 5.29 10.02 -23.13
C SER A 21 6.76 10.20 -23.53
N SER A 22 7.19 11.45 -23.70
CA SER A 22 8.59 11.79 -23.98
C SER A 22 9.51 11.37 -22.82
N ILE A 23 9.10 11.63 -21.58
CA ILE A 23 9.81 11.19 -20.37
C ILE A 23 9.90 9.66 -20.34
N ARG A 24 8.79 8.95 -20.56
CA ARG A 24 8.79 7.46 -20.58
C ARG A 24 9.81 6.91 -21.57
N SER A 25 9.87 7.49 -22.77
CA SER A 25 10.82 7.08 -23.81
C SER A 25 12.28 7.26 -23.37
N LEU A 26 12.58 8.34 -22.64
CA LEU A 26 13.91 8.58 -22.05
C LEU A 26 14.22 7.59 -20.91
N LEU A 27 13.24 7.24 -20.08
CA LEU A 27 13.43 6.28 -18.99
C LEU A 27 13.73 4.87 -19.50
N ILE A 28 13.06 4.42 -20.56
CA ILE A 28 13.26 3.07 -21.13
C ILE A 28 14.61 2.97 -21.86
N ASN A 29 15.17 4.09 -22.35
CA ASN A 29 16.45 4.09 -23.03
C ASN A 29 17.63 3.92 -22.04
N PRO A 30 18.39 2.82 -22.09
CA PRO A 30 19.51 2.58 -21.17
C PRO A 30 20.68 3.54 -21.37
N SER A 31 20.75 4.24 -22.51
CA SER A 31 21.80 5.23 -22.81
C SER A 31 21.47 6.65 -22.32
N THR A 32 20.33 6.85 -21.66
CA THR A 32 19.93 8.16 -21.16
C THR A 32 20.94 8.66 -20.10
N PRO A 33 21.52 9.86 -20.26
CA PRO A 33 22.50 10.38 -19.32
C PRO A 33 21.95 10.59 -17.91
N LYS A 34 22.74 10.29 -16.88
CA LYS A 34 22.38 10.51 -15.47
C LYS A 34 21.89 11.94 -15.14
N PRO A 35 22.48 13.03 -15.68
CA PRO A 35 21.96 14.38 -15.45
C PRO A 35 20.52 14.55 -15.95
N THR A 36 20.18 13.93 -17.09
CA THR A 36 18.82 13.94 -17.64
C THR A 36 17.86 13.19 -16.74
N LEU A 37 18.25 12.00 -16.25
CA LEU A 37 17.44 11.21 -15.31
C LEU A 37 17.21 11.97 -13.99
N SER A 38 18.23 12.65 -13.47
CA SER A 38 18.11 13.48 -12.28
C SER A 38 17.14 14.66 -12.50
N SER A 39 17.17 15.28 -13.68
CA SER A 39 16.24 16.35 -14.04
C SER A 39 14.82 15.83 -14.13
N ILE A 40 14.61 14.67 -14.77
CA ILE A 40 13.31 13.99 -14.85
C ILE A 40 12.77 13.73 -13.44
N LEU A 41 13.56 13.13 -12.55
CA LEU A 41 13.14 12.88 -11.17
C LEU A 41 12.71 14.18 -10.46
N GLN A 42 13.50 15.25 -10.61
CA GLN A 42 13.14 16.55 -10.03
C GLN A 42 11.85 17.12 -10.62
N THR A 43 11.64 16.99 -11.94
CA THR A 43 10.41 17.44 -12.60
C THR A 43 9.19 16.64 -12.12
N LEU A 44 9.31 15.32 -12.00
CA LEU A 44 8.23 14.45 -11.55
C LEU A 44 7.87 14.69 -10.08
N THR A 45 8.86 14.96 -9.22
CA THR A 45 8.64 15.17 -7.78
C THR A 45 8.22 16.58 -7.42
N ARG A 46 8.64 17.60 -8.20
CA ARG A 46 8.22 18.99 -7.96
C ARG A 46 6.82 19.29 -8.44
N SER A 47 6.34 18.58 -9.47
CA SER A 47 5.02 18.84 -10.04
C SER A 47 3.95 18.87 -8.95
N SER A 48 3.30 20.03 -8.80
CA SER A 48 2.27 20.31 -7.78
C SER A 48 1.13 19.29 -7.67
N GLN A 49 0.93 18.45 -8.68
CA GLN A 49 -0.05 17.37 -8.69
C GLN A 49 0.60 16.06 -9.14
N LEU A 50 0.98 15.24 -8.16
CA LEU A 50 1.30 13.84 -8.43
C LEU A 50 0.06 13.15 -9.00
N THR A 51 0.23 12.49 -10.15
CA THR A 51 -0.80 11.70 -10.81
C THR A 51 -0.37 10.25 -10.87
N HIS A 52 -1.31 9.34 -11.15
CA HIS A 52 -0.99 7.94 -11.45
C HIS A 52 0.08 7.82 -12.56
N HIS A 53 0.05 8.68 -13.59
CA HIS A 53 1.09 8.68 -14.63
C HIS A 53 2.47 9.04 -14.08
N THR A 54 2.53 10.03 -13.18
CA THR A 54 3.78 10.42 -12.51
C THR A 54 4.33 9.26 -11.68
N LEU A 55 3.47 8.55 -10.95
CA LEU A 55 3.87 7.37 -10.17
C LEU A 55 4.42 6.26 -11.07
N ASN A 56 3.77 5.96 -12.19
CA ASN A 56 4.26 4.97 -13.14
C ASN A 56 5.64 5.34 -13.71
N LEU A 57 5.90 6.62 -13.97
CA LEU A 57 7.22 7.08 -14.43
C LEU A 57 8.28 6.97 -13.33
N LEU A 58 7.92 7.18 -12.06
CA LEU A 58 8.82 6.93 -10.93
C LEU A 58 9.15 5.43 -10.80
N THR A 59 8.15 4.57 -10.99
CA THR A 59 8.33 3.11 -11.04
C THR A 59 9.24 2.70 -12.21
N ASP A 60 8.98 3.20 -13.43
CA ASP A 60 9.82 2.96 -14.61
C ASP A 60 11.28 3.42 -14.36
N LEU A 61 11.46 4.59 -13.73
CA LEU A 61 12.78 5.10 -13.36
C LEU A 61 13.50 4.15 -12.39
N ALA A 62 12.81 3.67 -11.36
CA ALA A 62 13.39 2.75 -10.38
C ALA A 62 13.79 1.40 -10.99
N ILE A 63 12.96 0.86 -11.90
CA ILE A 63 13.19 -0.41 -12.59
C ILE A 63 14.37 -0.31 -13.56
N HIS A 64 14.38 0.71 -14.42
CA HIS A 64 15.36 0.82 -15.50
C HIS A 64 16.69 1.43 -15.05
N HIS A 65 16.70 2.21 -13.96
CA HIS A 65 17.89 2.93 -13.50
C HIS A 65 18.15 2.71 -12.01
N PRO A 66 18.81 1.59 -11.61
CA PRO A 66 18.98 1.22 -10.20
C PRO A 66 19.61 2.30 -9.32
N SER A 67 20.44 3.20 -9.87
CA SER A 67 21.02 4.33 -9.12
C SER A 67 20.01 5.37 -8.63
N PHE A 68 18.79 5.38 -9.18
CA PHE A 68 17.70 6.27 -8.80
C PHE A 68 16.57 5.56 -8.04
N SER A 69 16.67 4.24 -7.85
CA SER A 69 15.64 3.40 -7.21
C SER A 69 15.21 3.92 -5.84
N GLN A 70 16.17 4.22 -4.95
CA GLN A 70 15.87 4.70 -3.61
C GLN A 70 15.14 6.05 -3.62
N LEU A 71 15.57 6.99 -4.47
CA LEU A 71 14.94 8.31 -4.56
C LEU A 71 13.52 8.25 -5.15
N ALA A 72 13.33 7.39 -6.15
CA ALA A 72 12.00 7.12 -6.70
C ALA A 72 11.10 6.48 -5.64
N LEU A 73 11.62 5.51 -4.88
CA LEU A 73 10.91 4.88 -3.78
C LEU A 73 10.52 5.88 -2.68
N ASP A 74 11.42 6.76 -2.26
CA ASP A 74 11.13 7.80 -1.25
C ASP A 74 9.97 8.71 -1.72
N SER A 75 9.93 9.01 -3.02
CA SER A 75 8.86 9.79 -3.64
C SER A 75 7.53 9.03 -3.64
N LEU A 76 7.54 7.74 -3.95
CA LEU A 76 6.36 6.88 -3.88
C LEU A 76 5.86 6.76 -2.43
N LEU A 77 6.75 6.51 -1.46
CA LEU A 77 6.41 6.44 -0.03
C LEU A 77 5.73 7.72 0.45
N THR A 78 6.24 8.89 0.07
CA THR A 78 5.60 10.17 0.36
C THR A 78 4.18 10.25 -0.23
N ALA A 79 3.97 9.75 -1.45
CA ALA A 79 2.65 9.74 -2.07
C ALA A 79 1.63 8.82 -1.37
N THR A 80 2.08 7.83 -0.57
CA THR A 80 1.19 6.96 0.23
C THR A 80 0.44 7.70 1.33
N GLU A 81 0.92 8.88 1.73
CA GLU A 81 0.27 9.74 2.72
C GLU A 81 -0.94 10.49 2.13
N SER A 82 -1.13 10.46 0.81
CA SER A 82 -2.26 11.12 0.16
C SER A 82 -3.61 10.59 0.69
N PRO A 83 -4.55 11.47 1.07
CA PRO A 83 -5.87 11.03 1.51
C PRO A 83 -6.75 10.50 0.36
N THR A 84 -6.24 10.55 -0.88
CA THR A 84 -6.98 10.20 -2.10
C THR A 84 -6.63 8.82 -2.62
N ARG A 85 -7.21 8.44 -3.77
CA ARG A 85 -6.85 7.22 -4.51
C ARG A 85 -5.36 7.16 -4.86
N LEU A 86 -4.66 8.29 -4.93
CA LEU A 86 -3.24 8.33 -5.25
C LEU A 86 -2.39 7.50 -4.27
N ALA A 87 -2.77 7.40 -2.99
CA ALA A 87 -2.07 6.54 -2.04
C ALA A 87 -2.14 5.07 -2.42
N VAL A 88 -3.30 4.62 -2.94
CA VAL A 88 -3.49 3.25 -3.43
C VAL A 88 -2.64 3.01 -4.67
N ASP A 89 -2.65 3.95 -5.61
CA ASP A 89 -1.86 3.86 -6.84
C ASP A 89 -0.35 3.82 -6.52
N SER A 90 0.09 4.57 -5.49
CA SER A 90 1.47 4.56 -5.03
C SER A 90 1.85 3.24 -4.35
N LEU A 91 0.97 2.70 -3.50
CA LEU A 91 1.19 1.39 -2.87
C LEU A 91 1.26 0.26 -3.90
N ALA A 92 0.43 0.31 -4.95
CA ALA A 92 0.50 -0.62 -6.06
C ALA A 92 1.86 -0.50 -6.78
N SER A 93 2.30 0.72 -7.07
CA SER A 93 3.62 0.99 -7.67
C SER A 93 4.77 0.44 -6.82
N ILE A 94 4.74 0.62 -5.49
CA ILE A 94 5.73 0.06 -4.57
C ILE A 94 5.72 -1.46 -4.59
N SER A 95 4.55 -2.08 -4.69
CA SER A 95 4.45 -3.54 -4.76
C SER A 95 5.10 -4.09 -6.04
N GLU A 96 4.98 -3.40 -7.18
CA GLU A 96 5.65 -3.79 -8.43
C GLU A 96 7.17 -3.77 -8.30
N LEU A 97 7.73 -2.79 -7.58
CA LEU A 97 9.17 -2.72 -7.28
C LEU A 97 9.66 -3.84 -6.35
N SER A 98 8.75 -4.55 -5.68
CA SER A 98 9.10 -5.69 -4.83
C SER A 98 9.29 -6.99 -5.62
N PHE A 99 8.84 -7.05 -6.89
CA PHE A 99 8.84 -8.26 -7.71
C PHE A 99 10.06 -8.51 -8.63
N PRO A 100 11.14 -7.71 -8.58
CA PRO A 100 12.45 -8.15 -9.06
C PRO A 100 13.59 -8.07 -8.01
N ASP A 101 13.31 -8.34 -6.73
CA ASP A 101 14.27 -8.22 -5.60
C ASP A 101 14.92 -6.82 -5.44
N SER A 102 14.44 -5.82 -6.18
CA SER A 102 14.96 -4.44 -6.10
C SER A 102 14.56 -3.72 -4.82
N PHE A 103 13.49 -4.18 -4.16
CA PHE A 103 13.00 -3.60 -2.93
C PHE A 103 12.34 -4.67 -2.04
N GLU A 104 12.92 -4.91 -0.86
CA GLU A 104 12.28 -5.72 0.17
C GLU A 104 11.57 -4.81 1.17
N LEU A 105 10.25 -4.97 1.26
CA LEU A 105 9.44 -4.27 2.25
C LEU A 105 9.51 -5.04 3.57
N ASP A 106 10.31 -4.55 4.50
CA ASP A 106 10.45 -5.15 5.84
C ASP A 106 9.16 -5.00 6.69
N ASP A 107 9.11 -5.79 7.76
CA ASP A 107 8.03 -5.78 8.76
C ASP A 107 7.73 -4.38 9.32
N GLY A 108 8.76 -3.56 9.56
CA GLY A 108 8.60 -2.23 10.15
C GLY A 108 7.94 -1.27 9.16
N ARG A 109 8.35 -1.30 7.90
CA ARG A 109 7.76 -0.52 6.80
C ARG A 109 6.33 -0.97 6.54
N PHE A 110 6.06 -2.27 6.56
CA PHE A 110 4.70 -2.79 6.45
C PHE A 110 3.77 -2.17 7.51
N VAL A 111 4.19 -2.23 8.78
CA VAL A 111 3.44 -1.63 9.88
C VAL A 111 3.28 -0.13 9.66
N SER A 112 4.35 0.59 9.33
CA SER A 112 4.28 2.04 9.08
C SER A 112 3.24 2.40 8.02
N LEU A 113 3.17 1.66 6.91
CA LEU A 113 2.19 1.89 5.84
C LEU A 113 0.76 1.52 6.26
N CYS A 114 0.59 0.44 7.02
CA CYS A 114 -0.72 0.08 7.58
C CYS A 114 -1.26 1.14 8.55
N PHE A 115 -0.39 1.82 9.31
CA PHE A 115 -0.78 2.88 10.26
C PHE A 115 -0.68 4.30 9.68
N GLY A 116 -0.39 4.43 8.38
CA GLY A 116 -0.34 5.71 7.69
C GLY A 116 -1.68 6.47 7.70
N PRO A 117 -1.67 7.77 7.38
CA PRO A 117 -2.86 8.62 7.48
C PRO A 117 -3.94 8.33 6.42
N SER A 118 -3.57 7.68 5.30
CA SER A 118 -4.48 7.43 4.18
C SER A 118 -5.40 6.24 4.42
N ILE A 119 -6.69 6.50 4.68
CA ILE A 119 -7.69 5.42 4.86
C ILE A 119 -7.75 4.48 3.63
N PRO A 120 -7.82 4.96 2.38
CA PRO A 120 -7.76 4.09 1.20
C PRO A 120 -6.47 3.26 1.16
N GLY A 121 -5.33 3.87 1.50
CA GLY A 121 -4.05 3.19 1.58
C GLY A 121 -4.05 2.06 2.62
N ARG A 122 -4.54 2.32 3.83
CA ARG A 122 -4.68 1.32 4.90
C ARG A 122 -5.56 0.14 4.45
N ILE A 123 -6.71 0.42 3.84
CA ILE A 123 -7.61 -0.62 3.32
C ILE A 123 -6.89 -1.49 2.29
N TRP A 124 -6.17 -0.87 1.36
CA TRP A 124 -5.42 -1.58 0.33
C TRP A 124 -4.31 -2.44 0.96
N MET A 125 -3.55 -1.91 1.91
CA MET A 125 -2.52 -2.66 2.62
C MET A 125 -3.09 -3.91 3.29
N LEU A 126 -4.19 -3.78 4.04
CA LEU A 126 -4.80 -4.89 4.78
C LEU A 126 -5.34 -5.98 3.84
N LYS A 127 -5.92 -5.60 2.69
CA LYS A 127 -6.42 -6.56 1.69
C LYS A 127 -5.32 -7.34 0.98
N ASN A 128 -4.16 -6.71 0.78
CA ASN A 128 -3.03 -7.30 0.06
C ASN A 128 -1.97 -7.91 0.97
N ALA A 129 -2.17 -7.84 2.29
CA ALA A 129 -1.20 -8.30 3.26
C ALA A 129 -1.01 -9.83 3.21
N GLY A 130 0.26 -10.26 3.24
CA GLY A 130 0.65 -11.66 3.13
C GLY A 130 0.58 -12.26 1.73
N TYR A 131 0.12 -11.50 0.72
CA TYR A 131 0.23 -11.89 -0.70
C TYR A 131 1.37 -11.14 -1.40
N LEU A 132 1.35 -9.79 -1.31
CA LEU A 132 2.32 -8.94 -1.99
C LEU A 132 3.54 -8.59 -1.13
N PHE A 133 3.43 -8.79 0.19
CA PHE A 133 4.47 -8.41 1.15
C PHE A 133 4.88 -9.61 1.98
N LYS A 134 6.19 -9.87 2.05
CA LYS A 134 6.79 -10.88 2.93
C LYS A 134 6.80 -10.35 4.36
N VAL A 135 5.70 -10.61 5.09
CA VAL A 135 5.54 -10.18 6.49
C VAL A 135 5.47 -11.42 7.37
N ARG A 136 6.10 -11.39 8.55
CA ARG A 136 5.99 -12.51 9.50
C ARG A 136 4.52 -12.77 9.87
N PRO A 137 4.03 -14.03 9.81
CA PRO A 137 2.63 -14.36 10.09
C PRO A 137 2.13 -13.84 11.45
N ALA A 138 2.93 -13.94 12.50
CA ALA A 138 2.58 -13.46 13.85
C ALA A 138 2.39 -11.93 13.89
N LEU A 139 3.24 -11.18 13.18
CA LEU A 139 3.11 -9.73 13.06
C LEU A 139 1.85 -9.39 12.26
N LEU A 140 1.68 -10.02 11.10
CA LEU A 140 0.54 -9.81 10.23
C LEU A 140 -0.79 -10.08 10.95
N PHE A 141 -0.88 -11.19 11.69
CA PHE A 141 -2.02 -11.50 12.55
C PHE A 141 -2.27 -10.39 13.57
N THR A 142 -1.24 -9.93 14.28
CA THR A 142 -1.37 -8.89 15.30
C THR A 142 -1.87 -7.57 14.70
N VAL A 143 -1.32 -7.17 13.56
CA VAL A 143 -1.74 -5.96 12.82
C VAL A 143 -3.20 -6.07 12.40
N LEU A 144 -3.56 -7.15 11.71
CA LEU A 144 -4.93 -7.39 11.26
C LEU A 144 -5.90 -7.39 12.44
N LEU A 145 -5.61 -8.15 13.51
CA LEU A 145 -6.47 -8.19 14.69
C LEU A 145 -6.64 -6.81 15.33
N GLY A 146 -5.57 -5.99 15.39
CA GLY A 146 -5.63 -4.61 15.86
C GLY A 146 -6.59 -3.74 15.03
N PHE A 147 -6.51 -3.82 13.70
CA PHE A 147 -7.38 -3.05 12.80
C PHE A 147 -8.86 -3.44 12.83
N THR A 148 -9.23 -4.57 13.45
CA THR A 148 -10.64 -4.87 13.74
C THR A 148 -11.30 -3.90 14.73
N LYS A 149 -10.51 -3.02 15.36
CA LYS A 149 -10.97 -1.94 16.27
C LYS A 149 -10.90 -0.55 15.64
N ASP A 150 -10.54 -0.44 14.36
CA ASP A 150 -10.42 0.85 13.68
C ASP A 150 -11.78 1.58 13.62
N PRO A 151 -11.82 2.93 13.76
CA PRO A 151 -13.07 3.68 13.72
C PRO A 151 -13.78 3.59 12.36
N TYR A 152 -13.08 3.28 11.27
CA TYR A 152 -13.65 3.21 9.93
C TYR A 152 -14.11 1.78 9.59
N PRO A 153 -15.39 1.56 9.26
CA PRO A 153 -15.91 0.22 9.02
C PRO A 153 -15.26 -0.52 7.86
N TYR A 154 -14.89 0.19 6.79
CA TYR A 154 -14.19 -0.43 5.67
C TYR A 154 -12.77 -0.91 6.02
N VAL A 155 -12.11 -0.27 7.00
CA VAL A 155 -10.82 -0.73 7.51
C VAL A 155 -11.01 -1.97 8.36
N ARG A 156 -12.00 -1.98 9.26
CA ARG A 156 -12.36 -3.17 10.05
C ARG A 156 -12.71 -4.37 9.17
N ALA A 157 -13.55 -4.16 8.15
CA ALA A 157 -13.92 -5.18 7.18
C ALA A 157 -12.70 -5.70 6.41
N ALA A 158 -11.84 -4.82 5.89
CA ALA A 158 -10.61 -5.21 5.21
C ALA A 158 -9.66 -6.02 6.11
N SER A 159 -9.57 -5.68 7.38
CA SER A 159 -8.79 -6.43 8.37
C SER A 159 -9.35 -7.84 8.60
N LEU A 160 -10.68 -7.99 8.73
CA LEU A 160 -11.33 -9.30 8.83
C LEU A 160 -11.08 -10.16 7.57
N GLU A 161 -11.16 -9.55 6.38
CA GLU A 161 -10.82 -10.21 5.12
C GLU A 161 -9.36 -10.68 5.08
N GLY A 162 -8.43 -9.87 5.59
CA GLY A 162 -7.03 -10.28 5.74
C GLY A 162 -6.86 -11.48 6.69
N LEU A 163 -7.64 -11.54 7.78
CA LEU A 163 -7.64 -12.70 8.69
C LEU A 163 -8.17 -13.98 7.99
N VAL A 164 -9.18 -13.86 7.14
CA VAL A 164 -9.64 -14.98 6.30
C VAL A 164 -8.52 -15.45 5.38
N GLY A 165 -7.79 -14.52 4.74
CA GLY A 165 -6.66 -14.86 3.87
C GLY A 165 -5.53 -15.60 4.61
N LEU A 166 -5.20 -15.20 5.84
CA LEU A 166 -4.25 -15.93 6.69
C LEU A 166 -4.71 -17.37 6.96
N SER A 167 -6.01 -17.55 7.25
CA SER A 167 -6.59 -18.88 7.50
C SER A 167 -6.45 -19.78 6.29
N GLU A 168 -6.83 -19.26 5.11
CA GLU A 168 -6.85 -20.02 3.87
C GLU A 168 -5.44 -20.42 3.41
N ARG A 169 -4.42 -19.64 3.76
CA ARG A 169 -3.01 -19.98 3.50
C ARG A 169 -2.40 -20.98 4.48
N GLY A 170 -3.05 -21.22 5.62
CA GLY A 170 -2.50 -22.06 6.69
C GLY A 170 -1.38 -21.39 7.48
N ASP A 171 -1.33 -20.05 7.49
CA ASP A 171 -0.28 -19.27 8.17
C ASP A 171 -0.46 -19.22 9.71
N PHE A 172 -1.49 -19.87 10.24
CA PHE A 172 -1.73 -20.00 11.67
C PHE A 172 -0.84 -21.06 12.29
N ASN A 173 0.18 -20.62 13.02
CA ASN A 173 1.11 -21.50 13.72
C ASN A 173 0.61 -21.94 15.11
N ASP A 174 -0.50 -21.38 15.59
CA ASP A 174 -1.02 -21.62 16.94
C ASP A 174 -2.56 -21.58 16.97
N VAL A 175 -3.16 -22.56 17.66
CA VAL A 175 -4.60 -22.65 17.98
C VAL A 175 -5.10 -21.38 18.65
N SER A 176 -4.29 -20.77 19.50
CA SER A 176 -4.63 -19.55 20.22
C SER A 176 -4.97 -18.40 19.26
N MET A 177 -4.29 -18.33 18.11
CA MET A 177 -4.52 -17.32 17.08
C MET A 177 -5.86 -17.55 16.37
N VAL A 178 -6.16 -18.80 16.00
CA VAL A 178 -7.46 -19.18 15.40
C VAL A 178 -8.60 -18.88 16.36
N LYS A 179 -8.44 -19.22 17.64
CA LYS A 179 -9.42 -18.90 18.69
C LYS A 179 -9.61 -17.39 18.86
N GLY A 180 -8.52 -16.62 18.83
CA GLY A 180 -8.57 -15.16 18.86
C GLY A 180 -9.36 -14.57 17.69
N CYS A 181 -9.12 -15.04 16.46
CA CYS A 181 -9.89 -14.68 15.27
C CYS A 181 -11.38 -14.98 15.45
N TYR A 182 -11.69 -16.21 15.84
CA TYR A 182 -13.06 -16.67 16.01
C TYR A 182 -13.82 -15.84 17.05
N GLN A 183 -13.23 -15.65 18.24
CA GLN A 183 -13.83 -14.84 19.31
C GLN A 183 -14.04 -13.39 18.87
N ARG A 184 -13.06 -12.80 18.19
CA ARG A 184 -13.19 -11.43 17.70
C ARG A 184 -14.27 -11.30 16.63
N ALA A 185 -14.38 -12.28 15.73
CA ALA A 185 -15.41 -12.31 14.71
C ALA A 185 -16.82 -12.41 15.33
N LEU A 186 -17.01 -13.27 16.35
CA LEU A 186 -18.29 -13.36 17.07
C LEU A 186 -18.72 -12.01 17.67
N GLN A 187 -17.78 -11.24 18.24
CA GLN A 187 -18.05 -9.90 18.76
C GLN A 187 -18.49 -8.92 17.65
N LEU A 188 -18.00 -9.10 16.43
CA LEU A 188 -18.27 -8.23 15.28
C LEU A 188 -19.49 -8.69 14.46
N LEU A 189 -20.13 -9.81 14.81
CA LEU A 189 -21.42 -10.18 14.23
C LEU A 189 -22.54 -9.20 14.61
N THR A 190 -22.36 -8.43 15.69
CA THR A 190 -23.29 -7.38 16.13
C THR A 190 -22.79 -5.98 15.80
N ASP A 191 -21.82 -5.84 14.88
CA ASP A 191 -21.34 -4.53 14.45
C ASP A 191 -22.47 -3.72 13.80
N MET A 192 -22.44 -2.39 13.99
CA MET A 192 -23.42 -1.48 13.41
C MET A 192 -23.43 -1.53 11.88
N GLU A 193 -22.30 -1.89 11.28
CA GLU A 193 -22.07 -1.75 9.84
C GLU A 193 -22.14 -3.12 9.14
N ASP A 194 -22.99 -3.22 8.12
CA ASP A 194 -23.29 -4.46 7.40
C ASP A 194 -22.04 -5.11 6.79
N CYS A 195 -21.15 -4.31 6.22
CA CYS A 195 -19.91 -4.80 5.61
C CYS A 195 -18.99 -5.48 6.63
N VAL A 196 -18.97 -5.01 7.87
CA VAL A 196 -18.20 -5.60 8.97
C VAL A 196 -18.84 -6.91 9.40
N ARG A 197 -20.17 -6.93 9.59
CA ARG A 197 -20.90 -8.16 9.95
C ARG A 197 -20.70 -9.27 8.90
N ILE A 198 -20.80 -8.94 7.61
CA ILE A 198 -20.58 -9.89 6.51
C ILE A 198 -19.15 -10.45 6.56
N SER A 199 -18.15 -9.60 6.76
CA SER A 199 -16.74 -10.03 6.86
C SER A 199 -16.51 -10.90 8.09
N ALA A 200 -17.18 -10.60 9.21
CA ALA A 200 -17.11 -11.39 10.44
C ALA A 200 -17.69 -12.82 10.25
N VAL A 201 -18.82 -12.95 9.54
CA VAL A 201 -19.37 -14.28 9.18
C VAL A 201 -18.35 -15.12 8.40
N ARG A 202 -17.59 -14.50 7.49
CA ARG A 202 -16.55 -15.20 6.73
C ARG A 202 -15.40 -15.69 7.62
N VAL A 203 -14.97 -14.90 8.60
CA VAL A 203 -13.95 -15.33 9.58
C VAL A 203 -14.46 -16.50 10.43
N VAL A 204 -15.71 -16.45 10.90
CA VAL A 204 -16.35 -17.57 11.63
C VAL A 204 -16.32 -18.85 10.81
N ARG A 205 -16.78 -18.78 9.55
CA ARG A 205 -16.79 -19.93 8.63
C ARG A 205 -15.38 -20.48 8.40
N SER A 206 -14.41 -19.60 8.18
CA SER A 206 -13.01 -19.96 7.94
C SER A 206 -12.39 -20.65 9.17
N SER A 207 -12.63 -20.12 10.36
CA SER A 207 -12.12 -20.69 11.62
C SER A 207 -12.69 -22.08 11.92
N LEU A 208 -13.97 -22.30 11.63
CA LEU A 208 -14.61 -23.62 11.75
C LEU A 208 -14.09 -24.64 10.73
N SER A 209 -13.68 -24.17 9.55
CA SER A 209 -13.08 -25.05 8.55
C SER A 209 -11.72 -25.54 9.02
N LEU A 210 -10.93 -24.66 9.66
CA LEU A 210 -9.63 -25.02 10.21
C LEU A 210 -9.74 -26.09 11.30
N THR A 211 -10.71 -26.00 12.22
CA THR A 211 -10.87 -27.00 13.30
C THR A 211 -11.18 -28.41 12.79
N HIS A 212 -11.99 -28.52 11.74
CA HIS A 212 -12.29 -29.81 11.11
C HIS A 212 -11.07 -30.45 10.43
N PHE A 213 -10.16 -29.65 9.89
CA PHE A 213 -8.96 -30.15 9.22
C PHE A 213 -7.78 -30.41 10.16
N SER A 214 -7.69 -29.70 11.27
CA SER A 214 -6.50 -29.71 12.16
C SER A 214 -6.74 -30.32 13.54
N GLY A 215 -7.94 -30.83 13.82
CA GLY A 215 -8.24 -31.55 15.08
C GLY A 215 -8.30 -30.65 16.31
N PHE A 216 -8.44 -29.34 16.14
CA PHE A 216 -8.57 -28.39 17.24
C PHE A 216 -10.02 -28.28 17.73
N ASN A 217 -10.24 -28.33 19.06
CA ASN A 217 -11.52 -28.00 19.68
C ASN A 217 -11.49 -26.52 20.12
N LEU A 218 -12.40 -25.70 19.58
CA LEU A 218 -12.54 -24.26 19.91
C LEU A 218 -13.27 -24.02 21.23
#